data_AF-A0A5M5N5F0-F1
#
_entry.id   AF-A0A5M5N5F0-F1
#
_cell.length_a   1.000
_cell.length_b   1.000
_cell.length_c   1.000
_cell.angle_alpha   90.00
_cell.angle_beta   90.00
_cell.angle_gamma   90.00
#
_symmetry.space_group_name_H-M   'P 1'
#
loop_
_entity.id
_entity.type
_entity.pdbx_description
1 polymer ?
#
loop_
_entity_poly.entity_id
_entity_poly.type
_entity_poly.pdbx_seq_one_letter_code
_entity_poly.pdbx_strand_id
1 'polypeptide(L)'
;MSNDNYTGRNLYRVEVDATRVNELLKRLNDKEAKKAISSALRKSILIIRKQAQENLVSAVNDAEFSSSKNGVSFKPLKNEINIAVYRNASGARVDLIDRRKKGSRAYMLKWFESGTKERATKKGANRGIINASHFFSNAVKSKQKEAESSLEKNIIDSIMKVANKKK
;
A
#
# COMPACT_ATOMS: atom_id res chain seq x y z
N MET A 1 49.14 -24.08 25.73
CA MET A 1 47.96 -23.68 26.51
C MET A 1 47.07 -22.88 25.57
N SER A 2 46.00 -23.53 25.08
CA SER A 2 45.03 -22.96 24.13
C SER A 2 44.06 -22.07 24.89
N ASN A 3 43.69 -20.93 24.32
CA ASN A 3 42.60 -20.11 24.82
C ASN A 3 41.49 -20.09 23.76
N ASP A 4 40.67 -21.14 23.80
CA ASP A 4 39.44 -21.25 23.03
C ASP A 4 38.41 -20.27 23.61
N ASN A 5 38.00 -19.26 22.83
CA ASN A 5 36.80 -18.49 23.14
C ASN A 5 35.99 -18.18 21.87
N TYR A 6 35.04 -19.09 21.60
CA TYR A 6 33.67 -18.81 21.14
C TYR A 6 33.46 -17.64 20.17
N THR A 7 33.45 -17.92 18.86
CA THR A 7 32.59 -17.20 17.91
C THR A 7 31.96 -18.17 16.92
N GLY A 8 30.84 -18.76 17.34
CA GLY A 8 30.03 -19.62 16.49
C GLY A 8 29.33 -18.85 15.35
N ARG A 9 29.08 -19.61 14.29
CA ARG A 9 28.31 -19.33 13.06
C ARG A 9 29.11 -18.69 11.92
N ASN A 10 29.49 -19.55 10.97
CA ASN A 10 29.60 -19.21 9.55
C ASN A 10 28.34 -18.47 9.10
N LEU A 11 28.33 -17.14 9.22
CA LEU A 11 27.42 -16.29 8.49
C LEU A 11 27.93 -16.25 7.05
N TYR A 12 27.21 -16.88 6.13
CA TYR A 12 27.36 -16.61 4.71
C TYR A 12 27.04 -15.12 4.49
N ARG A 13 28.07 -14.26 4.56
CA ARG A 13 27.95 -12.84 4.26
C ARG A 13 27.99 -12.70 2.75
N VAL A 14 26.82 -12.62 2.14
CA VAL A 14 26.67 -12.25 0.73
C VAL A 14 26.88 -10.74 0.65
N GLU A 15 28.08 -10.32 0.26
CA GLU A 15 28.32 -8.94 -0.14
C GLU A 15 27.79 -8.75 -1.56
N VAL A 16 26.65 -8.08 -1.66
CA VAL A 16 26.06 -7.71 -2.96
C VAL A 16 26.78 -6.46 -3.45
N ASP A 17 27.41 -6.54 -4.63
CA ASP A 17 27.99 -5.39 -5.32
C ASP A 17 26.89 -4.40 -5.71
N ALA A 18 26.68 -3.41 -4.84
CA ALA A 18 25.74 -2.31 -5.04
C ALA A 18 26.38 -1.11 -5.75
N THR A 19 27.64 -1.20 -6.15
CA THR A 19 28.44 -0.06 -6.65
C THR A 19 27.81 0.52 -7.91
N ARG A 20 27.38 -0.35 -8.83
CA ARG A 20 26.70 0.04 -10.07
C ARG A 20 25.33 0.69 -9.82
N VAL A 21 24.58 0.23 -8.83
CA VAL A 21 23.28 0.81 -8.45
C VAL A 21 23.48 2.19 -7.82
N ASN A 22 24.46 2.32 -6.92
CA ASN A 22 24.80 3.58 -6.27
C ASN A 22 25.38 4.61 -7.25
N GLU A 23 26.16 4.19 -8.24
CA GLU A 23 26.63 5.06 -9.32
C GLU A 23 25.50 5.51 -10.25
N LEU A 24 24.55 4.62 -10.58
CA LEU A 24 23.36 4.98 -11.37
C LEU A 24 22.45 5.95 -10.60
N LEU A 25 22.31 5.78 -9.29
CA LEU A 25 21.60 6.71 -8.42
C LEU A 25 22.30 8.08 -8.34
N LYS A 26 23.64 8.11 -8.19
CA LYS A 26 24.44 9.35 -8.20
C LYS A 26 24.41 10.08 -9.55
N ARG A 27 24.21 9.36 -10.67
CA ARG A 27 24.13 9.94 -12.02
C ARG A 27 22.75 10.53 -12.36
N LEU A 28 21.72 10.24 -11.58
CA LEU A 28 20.42 10.93 -11.70
C LEU A 28 20.54 12.30 -11.05
N ASN A 29 20.07 13.37 -11.71
CA ASN A 29 19.84 14.62 -11.00
C ASN A 29 18.75 14.35 -9.94
N ASP A 30 18.94 14.74 -8.68
CA ASP A 30 18.09 14.29 -7.54
C ASP A 30 16.59 14.40 -7.81
N LYS A 31 16.18 15.43 -8.57
CA LYS A 31 14.78 15.68 -8.95
C LYS A 31 14.22 14.63 -9.91
N GLU A 32 14.99 14.19 -10.90
CA GLU A 32 14.57 13.16 -11.86
C GLU A 32 14.55 11.78 -11.20
N ALA A 33 15.55 11.48 -10.37
CA ALA A 33 15.61 10.26 -9.55
C ALA A 33 14.38 10.14 -8.65
N LYS A 34 14.11 11.21 -7.91
CA LYS A 34 12.98 11.28 -6.98
C LYS A 34 11.64 11.12 -7.70
N LYS A 35 11.49 11.70 -8.89
CA LYS A 35 10.27 11.55 -9.71
C LYS A 35 10.09 10.11 -10.18
N ALA A 36 11.17 9.47 -10.64
CA ALA A 36 11.16 8.06 -11.04
C ALA A 36 10.75 7.14 -9.89
N ILE A 37 11.42 7.27 -8.73
CA ILE A 37 11.12 6.47 -7.54
C ILE A 37 9.68 6.71 -7.07
N SER A 38 9.24 7.98 -6.99
CA SER A 38 7.86 8.31 -6.60
C SER A 38 6.82 7.71 -7.54
N SER A 39 7.10 7.69 -8.84
CA SER A 39 6.23 7.08 -9.85
C SER A 39 6.18 5.55 -9.69
N ALA A 40 7.33 4.90 -9.49
CA ALA A 40 7.43 3.46 -9.28
C ALA A 40 6.70 3.01 -7.99
N LEU A 41 6.88 3.76 -6.89
CA LEU A 41 6.14 3.57 -5.64
C LEU A 41 4.62 3.73 -5.82
N ARG A 42 4.18 4.70 -6.63
CA ARG A 42 2.76 4.90 -6.90
C ARG A 42 2.17 3.74 -7.72
N LYS A 43 2.93 3.19 -8.67
CA LYS A 43 2.48 2.06 -9.51
C LYS A 43 2.39 0.76 -8.72
N SER A 44 3.39 0.46 -7.89
CA SER A 44 3.39 -0.73 -7.04
C SER A 44 2.24 -0.73 -6.04
N ILE A 45 2.04 0.36 -5.29
CA ILE A 45 0.95 0.45 -4.30
C ILE A 45 -0.44 0.42 -4.94
N LEU A 46 -0.56 0.81 -6.22
CA LEU A 46 -1.81 0.75 -6.97
C LEU A 46 -2.28 -0.69 -7.19
N ILE A 47 -1.36 -1.66 -7.29
CA ILE A 47 -1.69 -3.09 -7.43
C ILE A 47 -2.44 -3.56 -6.19
N ILE A 48 -1.88 -3.29 -5.00
CA ILE A 48 -2.51 -3.62 -3.71
C ILE A 48 -3.85 -2.90 -3.58
N ARG A 49 -3.92 -1.62 -3.95
CA ARG A 49 -5.18 -0.86 -3.91
C ARG A 49 -6.26 -1.50 -4.76
N LYS A 50 -5.96 -1.89 -6.00
CA LYS A 50 -6.94 -2.51 -6.91
C LYS A 50 -7.45 -3.83 -6.35
N GLN A 51 -6.56 -4.69 -5.86
CA GLN A 51 -6.98 -5.94 -5.23
C GLN A 51 -7.84 -5.70 -3.98
N ALA A 52 -7.51 -4.69 -3.16
CA ALA A 52 -8.32 -4.34 -2.00
C ALA A 52 -9.72 -3.82 -2.42
N GLN A 53 -9.81 -3.09 -3.55
CA GLN A 53 -11.10 -2.66 -4.10
C GLN A 53 -11.95 -3.86 -4.54
N GLU A 54 -11.36 -4.81 -5.26
CA GLU A 54 -12.03 -6.04 -5.69
C GLU A 54 -12.50 -6.85 -4.49
N ASN A 55 -11.61 -7.13 -3.53
CA ASN A 55 -11.94 -7.87 -2.32
C ASN A 55 -13.06 -7.19 -1.52
N LEU A 56 -13.05 -5.85 -1.46
CA LEU A 56 -14.10 -5.10 -0.77
C LEU A 56 -15.45 -5.25 -1.47
N VAL A 57 -15.49 -5.16 -2.80
CA VAL A 57 -16.73 -5.34 -3.57
C VAL A 57 -17.27 -6.75 -3.40
N SER A 58 -16.40 -7.77 -3.42
CA SER A 58 -16.81 -9.16 -3.18
C SER A 58 -17.39 -9.39 -1.78
N ALA A 59 -16.89 -8.67 -0.76
CA ALA A 59 -17.40 -8.77 0.60
C ALA A 59 -18.61 -7.88 0.88
N VAL A 60 -18.73 -6.76 0.16
CA VAL A 60 -19.74 -5.72 0.36
C VAL A 60 -20.16 -5.21 -1.02
N ASN A 61 -21.18 -5.83 -1.62
CA ASN A 61 -21.62 -5.51 -2.99
C ASN A 61 -21.93 -4.01 -3.18
N ASP A 62 -22.54 -3.36 -2.19
CA ASP A 62 -22.85 -1.92 -2.22
C ASP A 62 -21.59 -1.02 -2.30
N ALA A 63 -20.40 -1.56 -2.04
CA ALA A 63 -19.16 -0.79 -2.14
C ALA A 63 -18.81 -0.41 -3.58
N GLU A 64 -19.39 -1.09 -4.58
CA GLU A 64 -19.21 -0.82 -6.00
C GLU A 64 -19.98 0.41 -6.49
N PHE A 65 -21.14 0.68 -5.90
CA PHE A 65 -22.09 1.64 -6.43
C PHE A 65 -22.02 2.99 -5.71
N SER A 66 -22.33 4.06 -6.44
CA SER A 66 -22.62 5.35 -5.83
C SER A 66 -23.90 5.26 -5.03
N SER A 67 -23.98 6.03 -3.95
CA SER A 67 -25.18 6.13 -3.13
C SER A 67 -25.53 7.59 -2.90
N SER A 68 -26.82 7.86 -2.69
CA SER A 68 -27.31 9.20 -2.35
C SER A 68 -28.03 9.13 -1.02
N LYS A 69 -27.76 10.08 -0.12
CA LYS A 69 -28.45 10.20 1.17
C LYS A 69 -28.64 11.66 1.53
N ASN A 70 -29.87 12.04 1.86
CA ASN A 70 -30.25 13.40 2.26
C ASN A 70 -29.75 14.47 1.26
N GLY A 71 -29.93 14.22 -0.05
CA GLY A 71 -29.48 15.13 -1.11
C GLY A 71 -27.98 15.15 -1.40
N VAL A 72 -27.16 14.39 -0.65
CA VAL A 72 -25.72 14.28 -0.88
C VAL A 72 -25.41 13.02 -1.68
N SER A 73 -24.70 13.17 -2.80
CA SER A 73 -24.21 12.04 -3.60
C SER A 73 -22.81 11.63 -3.15
N PHE A 74 -22.64 10.33 -2.95
CA PHE A 74 -21.39 9.70 -2.57
C PHE A 74 -20.87 8.80 -3.69
N LYS A 75 -19.58 8.95 -4.00
CA LYS A 75 -18.86 8.01 -4.87
C LYS A 75 -18.84 6.59 -4.25
N PRO A 76 -18.64 5.54 -5.07
CA PRO A 76 -18.46 4.17 -4.59
C PRO A 76 -17.51 4.06 -3.39
N LEU A 77 -17.84 3.20 -2.42
CA LEU A 77 -17.04 3.06 -1.19
C LEU A 77 -15.63 2.52 -1.51
N LYS A 78 -15.49 1.67 -2.54
CA LYS A 78 -14.18 1.19 -3.01
C LYS A 78 -13.21 2.33 -3.35
N ASN A 79 -13.72 3.52 -3.69
CA ASN A 79 -12.89 4.67 -4.00
C ASN A 79 -12.37 5.42 -2.76
N GLU A 80 -12.87 5.11 -1.56
CA GLU A 80 -12.37 5.67 -0.30
C GLU A 80 -11.06 5.02 0.17
N ILE A 81 -10.65 3.89 -0.42
CA ILE A 81 -9.32 3.31 -0.21
C ILE A 81 -8.31 4.24 -0.90
N ASN A 82 -7.52 4.95 -0.11
CA ASN A 82 -6.61 5.99 -0.59
C ASN A 82 -5.17 5.51 -0.63
N ILE A 83 -4.35 6.15 -1.47
CA ILE A 83 -2.90 5.90 -1.53
C ILE A 83 -2.13 7.21 -1.37
N ALA A 84 -0.99 7.13 -0.69
CA ALA A 84 -0.06 8.24 -0.55
C ALA A 84 1.37 7.75 -0.76
N VAL A 85 2.18 8.57 -1.45
CA VAL A 85 3.63 8.38 -1.55
C VAL A 85 4.29 9.47 -0.71
N TYR A 86 5.30 9.11 0.07
CA TYR A 86 5.98 10.06 0.93
C TYR A 86 6.76 11.11 0.12
N ARG A 87 6.82 12.34 0.64
CA ARG A 87 7.42 13.50 -0.05
C ARG A 87 8.91 13.31 -0.37
N ASN A 88 9.60 12.49 0.41
CA ASN A 88 11.01 12.12 0.24
C ASN A 88 11.19 10.86 -0.65
N ALA A 89 10.10 10.31 -1.20
CA ALA A 89 10.10 9.07 -1.97
C ALA A 89 10.65 7.84 -1.21
N SER A 90 10.59 7.83 0.12
CA SER A 90 11.06 6.69 0.94
C SER A 90 10.05 5.55 1.02
N GLY A 91 8.83 5.73 0.52
CA GLY A 91 7.79 4.71 0.58
C GLY A 91 6.42 5.19 0.17
N ALA A 92 5.47 4.25 0.17
CA ALA A 92 4.07 4.49 -0.09
C ALA A 92 3.20 3.76 0.95
N ARG A 93 1.99 4.25 1.15
CA ARG A 93 1.00 3.63 2.04
C ARG A 93 -0.39 3.62 1.41
N VAL A 94 -1.20 2.65 1.81
CA VAL A 94 -2.65 2.62 1.58
C VAL A 94 -3.34 3.06 2.86
N ASP A 95 -4.20 4.07 2.77
CA ASP A 95 -4.97 4.60 3.89
C ASP A 95 -6.43 4.10 3.79
N LEU A 96 -6.90 3.42 4.84
CA LEU A 96 -8.31 3.02 4.99
C LEU A 96 -9.16 4.08 5.69
N ILE A 97 -8.57 5.20 6.11
CA ILE A 97 -9.27 6.30 6.78
C ILE A 97 -8.79 7.61 6.16
N ASP A 98 -9.73 8.43 5.69
CA ASP A 98 -9.46 9.80 5.32
C ASP A 98 -10.08 10.76 6.35
N ARG A 99 -9.23 11.33 7.20
CA ARG A 99 -9.63 12.32 8.21
C ARG A 99 -9.70 13.74 7.68
N ARG A 100 -9.20 14.00 6.47
CA ARG A 100 -9.08 15.36 5.91
C ARG A 100 -10.33 15.77 5.14
N LYS A 101 -11.05 14.81 4.59
CA LYS A 101 -12.21 15.06 3.73
C LYS A 101 -13.51 15.01 4.54
N LYS A 102 -14.14 16.16 4.71
CA LYS A 102 -15.48 16.28 5.30
C LYS A 102 -16.46 15.40 4.48
N GLY A 103 -17.20 14.54 5.17
CA GLY A 103 -18.15 13.62 4.54
C GLY A 103 -17.53 12.37 3.91
N SER A 104 -16.24 12.08 4.12
CA SER A 104 -15.66 10.79 3.72
C SER A 104 -16.34 9.63 4.44
N ARG A 105 -16.62 8.57 3.68
CA ARG A 105 -17.15 7.30 4.22
C ARG A 105 -16.06 6.29 4.54
N ALA A 106 -14.79 6.68 4.46
CA ALA A 106 -13.64 5.81 4.69
C ALA A 106 -13.66 5.14 6.09
N TYR A 107 -14.26 5.77 7.10
CA TYR A 107 -14.40 5.15 8.42
C TYR A 107 -15.11 3.78 8.39
N MET A 108 -15.99 3.54 7.40
CA MET A 108 -16.67 2.25 7.21
C MET A 108 -15.69 1.15 6.80
N LEU A 109 -14.61 1.49 6.06
CA LEU A 109 -13.60 0.53 5.64
C LEU A 109 -12.93 -0.16 6.82
N LYS A 110 -12.69 0.57 7.92
CA LYS A 110 -12.15 -0.02 9.14
C LYS A 110 -13.07 -1.10 9.70
N TRP A 111 -14.37 -0.87 9.71
CA TRP A 111 -15.35 -1.84 10.22
C TRP A 111 -15.46 -3.07 9.33
N PHE A 112 -15.37 -2.91 8.01
CA PHE A 112 -15.33 -4.07 7.11
C PHE A 112 -14.03 -4.86 7.25
N GLU A 113 -12.90 -4.19 7.46
CA GLU A 113 -11.62 -4.88 7.66
C GLU A 113 -11.56 -5.64 8.99
N SER A 114 -11.95 -5.02 10.11
CA SER A 114 -11.78 -5.59 11.45
C SER A 114 -13.03 -6.23 12.04
N GLY A 115 -14.18 -6.06 11.40
CA GLY A 115 -15.48 -6.37 11.99
C GLY A 115 -15.86 -5.42 13.12
N THR A 116 -17.05 -5.65 13.69
CA THR A 116 -17.53 -4.98 14.91
C THR A 116 -17.97 -6.02 15.93
N LYS A 117 -17.95 -5.65 17.22
CA LYS A 117 -18.70 -6.40 18.23
C LYS A 117 -20.20 -6.21 18.03
N GLU A 118 -21.00 -6.99 18.75
CA GLU A 118 -22.44 -6.76 18.82
C GLU A 118 -22.72 -5.34 19.31
N ARG A 119 -23.65 -4.67 18.62
CA ARG A 119 -24.01 -3.29 18.92
C ARG A 119 -25.45 -3.27 19.38
N ALA A 120 -25.72 -2.65 20.52
CA ALA A 120 -27.06 -2.40 21.01
C ALA A 120 -27.25 -0.91 21.30
N THR A 121 -28.50 -0.45 21.22
CA THR A 121 -28.87 0.88 21.72
C THR A 121 -28.83 0.89 23.25
N LYS A 122 -28.83 2.09 23.86
CA LYS A 122 -28.97 2.21 25.34
C LYS A 122 -30.23 1.53 25.88
N LYS A 123 -31.29 1.42 25.06
CA LYS A 123 -32.54 0.74 25.38
C LYS A 123 -32.52 -0.78 25.06
N GLY A 124 -31.35 -1.36 24.79
CA GLY A 124 -31.17 -2.80 24.55
C GLY A 124 -31.46 -3.29 23.12
N ALA A 125 -32.03 -2.45 22.23
CA ALA A 125 -32.32 -2.89 20.86
C ALA A 125 -31.05 -3.21 20.05
N ASN A 126 -30.97 -4.40 19.47
CA ASN A 126 -29.83 -4.89 18.69
C ASN A 126 -29.68 -4.14 17.35
N ARG A 127 -28.45 -3.85 16.96
CA ARG A 127 -28.02 -3.17 15.72
C ARG A 127 -27.07 -4.04 14.87
N GLY A 128 -26.97 -5.32 15.22
CA GLY A 128 -26.21 -6.34 14.52
C GLY A 128 -24.70 -6.27 14.72
N ILE A 129 -24.04 -7.19 14.04
CA ILE A 129 -22.60 -7.42 13.99
C ILE A 129 -22.15 -7.30 12.54
N ILE A 130 -21.01 -6.66 12.29
CA ILE A 130 -20.33 -6.72 10.99
C ILE A 130 -19.20 -7.74 11.13
N ASN A 131 -19.22 -8.77 10.30
CA ASN A 131 -18.13 -9.74 10.23
C ASN A 131 -16.91 -9.12 9.54
N ALA A 132 -15.72 -9.45 10.02
CA ALA A 132 -14.47 -9.01 9.41
C ALA A 132 -14.29 -9.69 8.05
N SER A 133 -14.12 -8.92 6.98
CA SER A 133 -13.86 -9.45 5.65
C SER A 133 -12.38 -9.59 5.34
N HIS A 134 -11.52 -8.90 6.10
CA HIS A 134 -10.07 -8.86 5.86
C HIS A 134 -9.70 -8.48 4.42
N PHE A 135 -10.56 -7.69 3.75
CA PHE A 135 -10.43 -7.37 2.34
C PHE A 135 -9.06 -6.73 2.02
N PHE A 136 -8.56 -5.89 2.92
CA PHE A 136 -7.30 -5.19 2.74
C PHE A 136 -6.11 -6.06 3.14
N SER A 137 -6.12 -6.69 4.32
CA SER A 137 -5.00 -7.55 4.73
C SER A 137 -4.79 -8.74 3.78
N ASN A 138 -5.87 -9.30 3.23
CA ASN A 138 -5.78 -10.34 2.20
C ASN A 138 -5.19 -9.79 0.89
N ALA A 139 -5.57 -8.58 0.48
CA ALA A 139 -4.99 -7.93 -0.69
C ALA A 139 -3.48 -7.66 -0.53
N VAL A 140 -3.05 -7.22 0.66
CA VAL A 140 -1.62 -7.05 0.95
C VAL A 140 -0.89 -8.38 0.83
N LYS A 141 -1.37 -9.43 1.52
CA LYS A 141 -0.73 -10.76 1.50
C LYS A 141 -0.65 -11.35 0.09
N SER A 142 -1.71 -11.24 -0.71
CA SER A 142 -1.75 -11.83 -2.04
C SER A 142 -0.94 -11.07 -3.09
N LYS A 143 -0.84 -9.75 -2.96
CA LYS A 143 -0.18 -8.88 -3.96
C LYS A 143 1.17 -8.32 -3.55
N GLN A 144 1.69 -8.69 -2.37
CA GLN A 144 2.98 -8.19 -1.89
C GLN A 144 4.11 -8.43 -2.90
N LYS A 145 4.32 -9.68 -3.32
CA LYS A 145 5.40 -10.03 -4.26
C LYS A 145 5.24 -9.33 -5.60
N GLU A 146 4.00 -9.26 -6.12
CA GLU A 146 3.71 -8.58 -7.39
C GLU A 146 3.99 -7.08 -7.31
N ALA A 147 3.64 -6.45 -6.19
CA ALA A 147 3.94 -5.05 -5.94
C ALA A 147 5.45 -4.78 -5.82
N GLU A 148 6.19 -5.66 -5.15
CA GLU A 148 7.66 -5.61 -5.02
C GLU A 148 8.34 -5.75 -6.39
N SER A 149 8.00 -6.79 -7.17
CA SER A 149 8.55 -6.97 -8.51
C SER A 149 8.19 -5.82 -9.46
N SER A 150 6.97 -5.28 -9.35
CA SER A 150 6.57 -4.09 -10.12
C SER A 150 7.38 -2.87 -9.73
N LEU A 151 7.66 -2.67 -8.44
CA LEU A 151 8.50 -1.56 -7.97
C LEU A 151 9.91 -1.65 -8.57
N GLU A 152 10.55 -2.81 -8.44
CA GLU A 152 11.90 -3.07 -8.96
C GLU A 152 11.96 -2.82 -10.47
N LYS A 153 11.06 -3.43 -11.23
CA LYS A 153 10.98 -3.25 -12.69
C LYS A 153 10.82 -1.78 -13.07
N ASN A 154 9.89 -1.06 -12.45
CA ASN A 154 9.65 0.34 -12.78
C ASN A 154 10.83 1.26 -12.41
N ILE A 155 11.59 0.94 -11.37
CA ILE A 155 12.83 1.66 -11.03
C ILE A 155 13.89 1.41 -12.10
N ILE A 156 14.14 0.15 -12.47
CA ILE A 156 15.12 -0.23 -13.50
C ILE A 156 14.78 0.44 -14.84
N ASP A 157 13.53 0.34 -15.28
CA ASP A 157 13.04 0.99 -16.51
C ASP A 157 13.28 2.51 -16.50
N SER A 158 13.07 3.15 -15.35
CA SER A 158 13.28 4.58 -15.21
C SER A 158 14.76 4.96 -15.25
N ILE A 159 15.63 4.15 -14.62
CA ILE A 159 17.08 4.34 -14.65
C ILE A 159 17.60 4.20 -16.09
N MET A 160 17.20 3.13 -16.79
CA MET A 160 17.59 2.91 -18.19
C MET A 160 17.16 4.06 -19.09
N LYS A 161 15.93 4.58 -18.89
CA LYS A 161 15.43 5.73 -19.65
C LYS A 161 16.29 6.98 -19.45
N VAL A 162 16.73 7.27 -18.24
CA VAL A 162 17.59 8.43 -17.98
C VAL A 162 18.99 8.22 -18.53
N ALA A 163 19.56 7.01 -18.38
CA ALA A 163 20.86 6.69 -18.95
C ALA A 163 20.88 6.87 -20.48
N ASN A 164 19.84 6.43 -21.17
CA ASN A 164 19.72 6.58 -22.63
C ASN A 164 19.48 8.02 -23.09
N LYS A 165 18.96 8.90 -22.23
CA LYS A 165 18.74 10.33 -22.55
C LYS A 165 20.03 11.16 -22.45
N LYS A 166 21.06 10.64 -21.77
CA LYS A 166 22.37 11.29 -21.59
C LYS A 166 23.44 10.81 -22.57
N LYS A 167 23.10 9.86 -23.46
CA LYS A 167 23.88 9.54 -24.66
C LYS A 167 23.49 10.51 -25.77
#